data_AF-A0AB39XA77-F1
#
_entry.id   AF-A0AB39XA77-F1
#
_cell.length_a   1.000
_cell.length_b   1.000
_cell.length_c   1.000
_cell.angle_alpha   90.00
_cell.angle_beta   90.00
_cell.angle_gamma   90.00
#
_symmetry.space_group_name_H-M   'P 1'
#
loop_
_entity.id
_entity.type
_entity.pdbx_description
1 polymer ?
#
loop_
_entity_poly.entity_id
_entity_poly.type
_entity_poly.pdbx_seq_one_letter_code
_entity_poly.pdbx_strand_id
1 'polypeptide(L)'
;MSASVQVVWFKRDLRCVDHAALAAAAEAGPVLALYVIEPNYWQLSDTSNRQWMFVRDALVDLQQQLAALGGQLWLAHGHVLEALSELHQVLPQFVLHSHQEHGNLWTFKRDQAVGRFCRGHQLTWHEYPQFGVVRPVQHRVGSFHEHWFDWMQQAQQTLPEHIVFVPPAWLESTSLRPLAIELLPTNLGTDAYLLRSRQQGGRREGLALLESFLTRRSERYRGSISSPLTAVSSCSRLSPYLAYGCLSLKEIVQATESSRAKTVPLHWRKSLADFSQRLWWHCYFIQRFESNHRIEFHALVPATDKLPRPFDAERFAAWQHGRTGWPMVDACMRYLHVHGWINFRMRAMLVSAATYSLSLPWRPVAEWLAQLFVDYEPGIHFPQVQMQSGHASNSILRIYNPVMQAQKLDPQGQFVRRWVPELRSIDAMWLFEPWLMPVHLKQQQGIDYPLPLVDFEQAHRQLKNDVSQLRKEHDLRPARGFNERRSRTGSRSRKNTPPDNQLSLFD
;
A
#
# COMPACT_ATOMS: atom_id res chain seq x y z
N MET A 1 -35.28 17.41 -23.16
CA MET A 1 -34.79 16.06 -22.81
C MET A 1 -34.31 16.15 -21.38
N SER A 2 -34.83 15.32 -20.47
CA SER A 2 -34.27 15.24 -19.12
C SER A 2 -32.79 14.85 -19.22
N ALA A 3 -31.91 15.51 -18.47
CA ALA A 3 -30.50 15.16 -18.46
C ALA A 3 -30.33 13.70 -18.02
N SER A 4 -29.44 12.96 -18.69
CA SER A 4 -29.14 11.57 -18.33
C SER A 4 -28.65 11.50 -16.89
N VAL A 5 -29.00 10.44 -16.16
CA VAL A 5 -28.43 10.18 -14.83
C VAL A 5 -26.93 9.88 -14.96
N GLN A 6 -26.15 10.42 -14.03
CA GLN A 6 -24.70 10.27 -13.95
C GLN A 6 -24.37 9.41 -12.73
N VAL A 7 -24.02 8.14 -12.94
CA VAL A 7 -23.68 7.19 -11.87
C VAL A 7 -22.20 7.31 -11.57
N VAL A 8 -21.85 7.76 -10.36
CA VAL A 8 -20.47 7.83 -9.88
C VAL A 8 -20.18 6.60 -9.04
N TRP A 9 -19.38 5.67 -9.58
CA TRP A 9 -18.98 4.44 -8.90
C TRP A 9 -17.67 4.65 -8.13
N PHE A 10 -17.81 4.82 -6.81
CA PHE A 10 -16.71 4.90 -5.86
C PHE A 10 -16.11 3.52 -5.59
N LYS A 11 -14.78 3.47 -5.49
CA LYS A 11 -13.98 2.26 -5.26
C LYS A 11 -12.89 2.51 -4.20
N ARG A 12 -11.69 2.92 -4.65
CA ARG A 12 -10.52 3.25 -3.81
C ARG A 12 -10.22 4.75 -3.84
N ASP A 13 -11.27 5.56 -3.93
CA ASP A 13 -11.29 7.01 -4.11
C ASP A 13 -12.31 7.68 -3.18
N LEU A 14 -12.34 7.28 -1.91
CA LEU A 14 -13.39 7.59 -0.93
C LEU A 14 -13.31 9.04 -0.40
N ARG A 15 -13.50 10.02 -1.29
CA ARG A 15 -13.54 11.46 -1.01
C ARG A 15 -14.38 12.21 -2.05
N CYS A 16 -14.86 13.40 -1.72
CA CYS A 16 -15.45 14.33 -2.69
C CYS A 16 -14.44 15.36 -3.24
N VAL A 17 -13.41 15.72 -2.46
CA VAL A 17 -12.44 16.77 -2.85
C VAL A 17 -11.46 16.26 -3.91
N ASP A 18 -11.12 17.10 -4.90
CA ASP A 18 -10.24 16.74 -6.03
C ASP A 18 -10.67 15.40 -6.69
N HIS A 19 -11.97 15.26 -6.97
CA HIS A 19 -12.58 14.03 -7.47
C HIS A 19 -13.16 14.22 -8.89
N ALA A 20 -12.35 13.94 -9.93
CA ALA A 20 -12.67 14.26 -11.32
C ALA A 20 -13.96 13.56 -11.82
N ALA A 21 -14.17 12.30 -11.44
CA ALA A 21 -15.38 11.57 -11.81
C ALA A 21 -16.66 12.18 -11.23
N LEU A 22 -16.59 12.77 -10.03
CA LEU A 22 -17.74 13.38 -9.36
C LEU A 22 -17.99 14.78 -9.91
N ALA A 23 -16.92 15.55 -10.15
CA ALA A 23 -17.01 16.87 -10.77
C ALA A 23 -17.66 16.79 -12.16
N ALA A 24 -17.16 15.91 -13.03
CA ALA A 24 -17.70 15.73 -14.37
C ALA A 24 -19.16 15.25 -14.37
N ALA A 25 -19.51 14.33 -13.46
CA ALA A 25 -20.89 13.88 -13.30
C ALA A 25 -21.81 15.02 -12.82
N ALA A 26 -21.38 15.81 -11.84
CA ALA A 26 -22.15 16.93 -11.31
C ALA A 26 -22.41 18.03 -12.35
N GLU A 27 -21.46 18.27 -13.26
CA GLU A 27 -21.64 19.21 -14.38
C GLU A 27 -22.59 18.67 -15.45
N ALA A 28 -22.67 17.35 -15.63
CA ALA A 28 -23.41 16.72 -16.72
C ALA A 28 -24.90 16.46 -16.42
N GLY A 29 -25.28 16.22 -15.16
CA GLY A 29 -26.67 15.94 -14.81
C GLY A 29 -26.88 15.40 -13.40
N PRO A 30 -28.08 14.88 -13.09
CA PRO A 30 -28.39 14.32 -11.78
C PRO A 30 -27.46 13.16 -11.41
N VAL A 31 -26.84 13.23 -10.24
CA VAL A 31 -25.82 12.29 -9.77
C VAL A 31 -26.42 11.17 -8.93
N LEU A 32 -25.99 9.93 -9.19
CA LEU A 32 -26.14 8.79 -8.30
C LEU A 32 -24.76 8.36 -7.78
N ALA A 33 -24.47 8.63 -6.51
CA ALA A 33 -23.26 8.14 -5.87
C ALA A 33 -23.44 6.67 -5.45
N LEU A 34 -22.65 5.77 -6.03
CA LEU A 34 -22.74 4.33 -5.82
C LEU A 34 -21.45 3.76 -5.24
N TYR A 35 -21.56 2.91 -4.22
CA TYR A 35 -20.50 2.03 -3.75
C TYR A 35 -21.02 0.58 -3.72
N VAL A 36 -20.22 -0.36 -4.23
CA VAL A 36 -20.58 -1.78 -4.24
C VAL A 36 -19.68 -2.53 -3.26
N ILE A 37 -20.30 -3.17 -2.28
CA ILE A 37 -19.65 -4.08 -1.35
C ILE A 37 -19.58 -5.45 -2.03
N GLU A 38 -18.39 -5.86 -2.45
CA GLU A 38 -18.15 -7.09 -3.19
C GLU A 38 -17.52 -8.17 -2.27
N PRO A 39 -18.28 -9.10 -1.66
CA PRO A 39 -17.74 -10.04 -0.66
C PRO A 39 -16.61 -10.92 -1.20
N ASN A 40 -16.70 -11.31 -2.47
CA ASN A 40 -15.68 -12.14 -3.11
C ASN A 40 -14.29 -11.47 -3.17
N TYR A 41 -14.24 -10.13 -3.24
CA TYR A 41 -12.97 -9.40 -3.17
C TYR A 41 -12.33 -9.53 -1.79
N TRP A 42 -13.14 -9.49 -0.72
CA TRP A 42 -12.66 -9.55 0.67
C TRP A 42 -12.31 -10.97 1.14
N GLN A 43 -12.49 -11.97 0.28
CA GLN A 43 -12.06 -13.36 0.48
C GLN A 43 -10.75 -13.69 -0.24
N LEU A 44 -10.13 -12.72 -0.93
CA LEU A 44 -8.84 -12.91 -1.59
C LEU A 44 -7.70 -13.08 -0.58
N SER A 45 -6.66 -13.82 -0.98
CA SER A 45 -5.50 -14.14 -0.13
C SER A 45 -4.68 -12.92 0.29
N ASP A 46 -4.91 -11.75 -0.33
CA ASP A 46 -4.23 -10.49 -0.06
C ASP A 46 -5.12 -9.45 0.65
N THR A 47 -6.34 -9.82 1.02
CA THR A 47 -7.30 -8.97 1.74
C THR A 47 -7.74 -9.58 3.08
N SER A 48 -8.30 -8.76 3.96
CA SER A 48 -8.65 -9.11 5.33
C SER A 48 -9.69 -8.14 5.88
N ASN A 49 -10.24 -8.49 7.05
CA ASN A 49 -11.16 -7.61 7.74
C ASN A 49 -10.52 -6.28 8.21
N ARG A 50 -9.19 -6.21 8.32
CA ARG A 50 -8.47 -5.00 8.79
C ARG A 50 -8.63 -3.85 7.82
N GLN A 51 -8.45 -4.16 6.54
CA GLN A 51 -8.63 -3.23 5.44
C GLN A 51 -10.09 -2.84 5.31
N TRP A 52 -11.00 -3.83 5.38
CA TRP A 52 -12.43 -3.56 5.36
C TRP A 52 -12.87 -2.62 6.47
N MET A 53 -12.38 -2.79 7.70
CA MET A 53 -12.70 -1.89 8.80
C MET A 53 -12.24 -0.45 8.56
N PHE A 54 -11.10 -0.24 7.89
CA PHE A 54 -10.69 1.10 7.47
C PHE A 54 -11.63 1.65 6.38
N VAL A 55 -11.97 0.84 5.38
CA VAL A 55 -12.92 1.22 4.32
C VAL A 55 -14.29 1.55 4.89
N ARG A 56 -14.79 0.78 5.85
CA ARG A 56 -16.07 1.00 6.54
C ARG A 56 -16.12 2.39 7.18
N ASP A 57 -15.09 2.79 7.92
CA ASP A 57 -15.01 4.14 8.49
C ASP A 57 -14.97 5.20 7.37
N ALA A 58 -14.21 4.95 6.31
CA ALA A 58 -14.09 5.87 5.19
C ALA A 58 -15.39 6.05 4.41
N LEU A 59 -16.24 5.03 4.32
CA LEU A 59 -17.58 5.11 3.72
C LEU A 59 -18.53 5.96 4.57
N VAL A 60 -18.45 5.86 5.91
CA VAL A 60 -19.22 6.70 6.82
C VAL A 60 -18.80 8.17 6.66
N ASP A 61 -17.50 8.46 6.58
CA ASP A 61 -16.99 9.81 6.33
C ASP A 61 -17.35 10.31 4.91
N LEU A 62 -17.29 9.46 3.89
CA LEU A 62 -17.73 9.80 2.53
C LEU A 62 -19.23 10.14 2.47
N GLN A 63 -20.07 9.41 3.20
CA GLN A 63 -21.49 9.74 3.33
C GLN A 63 -21.68 11.14 3.92
N GLN A 64 -20.90 11.52 4.93
CA GLN A 64 -20.97 12.88 5.51
C GLN A 64 -20.54 13.94 4.49
N GLN A 65 -19.51 13.67 3.68
CA GLN A 65 -19.09 14.56 2.59
C GLN A 65 -20.18 14.72 1.52
N LEU A 66 -20.86 13.64 1.13
CA LEU A 66 -21.95 13.67 0.15
C LEU A 66 -23.21 14.36 0.71
N ALA A 67 -23.53 14.15 1.98
CA ALA A 67 -24.64 14.82 2.66
C ALA A 67 -24.46 16.35 2.67
N ALA A 68 -23.23 16.83 2.89
CA ALA A 68 -22.92 18.25 2.81
C ALA A 68 -23.14 18.86 1.41
N LEU A 69 -23.09 18.03 0.35
CA LEU A 69 -23.38 18.43 -1.03
C LEU A 69 -24.86 18.26 -1.42
N GLY A 70 -25.70 17.77 -0.49
CA GLY A 70 -27.13 17.52 -0.70
C GLY A 70 -27.49 16.11 -1.15
N GLY A 71 -26.56 15.15 -1.05
CA GLY A 71 -26.74 13.79 -1.55
C GLY A 71 -26.56 12.69 -0.51
N GLN A 72 -26.56 11.45 -0.99
CA GLN A 72 -26.28 10.27 -0.21
C GLN A 72 -25.57 9.22 -1.06
N LEU A 73 -24.76 8.41 -0.39
CA LEU A 73 -24.11 7.24 -0.96
C LEU A 73 -25.11 6.09 -0.97
N TRP A 74 -25.27 5.45 -2.12
CA TRP A 74 -26.05 4.24 -2.28
C TRP A 74 -25.13 3.03 -2.26
N LEU A 75 -25.54 2.00 -1.53
CA LEU A 75 -24.85 0.75 -1.35
C LEU A 75 -25.55 -0.35 -2.14
N ALA A 76 -24.78 -1.11 -2.90
CA ALA A 76 -25.16 -2.44 -3.35
C ALA A 76 -24.27 -3.49 -2.66
N HIS A 77 -24.81 -4.67 -2.42
CA HIS A 77 -24.09 -5.80 -1.85
C HIS A 77 -24.14 -6.96 -2.84
N GLY A 78 -22.97 -7.38 -3.35
CA GLY A 78 -22.90 -8.47 -4.33
C GLY A 78 -21.94 -8.13 -5.46
N HIS A 79 -22.26 -8.60 -6.67
CA HIS A 79 -21.44 -8.35 -7.84
C HIS A 79 -21.81 -7.01 -8.49
N VAL A 80 -20.83 -6.17 -8.86
CA VAL A 80 -21.12 -4.86 -9.47
C VAL A 80 -22.01 -4.94 -10.71
N LEU A 81 -21.88 -5.99 -11.53
CA LEU A 81 -22.73 -6.18 -12.70
C LEU A 81 -24.20 -6.41 -12.36
N GLU A 82 -24.52 -7.00 -11.21
CA GLU A 82 -25.91 -7.19 -10.76
C GLU A 82 -26.50 -5.83 -10.41
N ALA A 83 -25.77 -5.02 -9.63
CA ALA A 83 -26.16 -3.66 -9.28
C ALA A 83 -26.36 -2.77 -10.53
N LEU A 84 -25.44 -2.84 -11.51
CA LEU A 84 -25.56 -2.10 -12.77
C LEU A 84 -26.72 -2.61 -13.64
N SER A 85 -27.04 -3.90 -13.58
CA SER A 85 -28.17 -4.49 -14.30
C SER A 85 -29.49 -4.01 -13.72
N GLU A 86 -29.63 -4.00 -12.39
CA GLU A 86 -30.80 -3.43 -11.72
C GLU A 86 -30.96 -1.94 -12.03
N LEU A 87 -29.86 -1.17 -11.97
CA LEU A 87 -29.87 0.24 -12.36
C LEU A 87 -30.29 0.44 -13.80
N HIS A 88 -29.82 -0.38 -14.74
CA HIS A 88 -30.22 -0.27 -16.14
C HIS A 88 -31.71 -0.57 -16.36
N GLN A 89 -32.34 -1.40 -15.53
CA GLN A 89 -33.78 -1.67 -15.63
C GLN A 89 -34.62 -0.45 -15.22
N VAL A 90 -34.20 0.28 -14.19
CA VAL A 90 -34.94 1.45 -13.65
C VAL A 90 -34.52 2.77 -14.29
N LEU A 91 -33.27 2.86 -14.75
CA LEU A 91 -32.66 3.98 -15.44
C LEU A 91 -32.08 3.48 -16.77
N PRO A 92 -32.91 3.34 -17.83
CA PRO A 92 -32.48 2.71 -19.09
C PRO A 92 -31.28 3.38 -19.77
N GLN A 93 -31.07 4.66 -19.51
CA GLN A 93 -29.97 5.45 -20.05
C GLN A 93 -29.29 6.21 -18.92
N PHE A 94 -28.12 5.74 -18.51
CA PHE A 94 -27.24 6.43 -17.57
C PHE A 94 -25.80 6.45 -18.10
N VAL A 95 -25.02 7.41 -17.61
CA VAL A 95 -23.57 7.49 -17.86
C VAL A 95 -22.85 7.04 -16.59
N LEU A 96 -21.91 6.11 -16.73
CA LEU A 96 -21.07 5.64 -15.62
C LEU A 96 -19.80 6.48 -15.55
N HIS A 97 -19.41 6.89 -14.35
CA HIS A 97 -18.17 7.61 -14.06
C HIS A 97 -17.42 6.90 -12.94
N SER A 98 -16.11 6.79 -13.07
CA SER A 98 -15.27 6.34 -11.96
C SER A 98 -13.82 6.74 -12.13
N HIS A 99 -13.03 6.81 -11.06
CA HIS A 99 -11.60 6.77 -11.25
C HIS A 99 -11.13 5.39 -11.74
N GLN A 100 -10.03 5.38 -12.48
CA GLN A 100 -9.27 4.17 -12.81
C GLN A 100 -8.78 3.53 -11.52
N GLU A 101 -9.00 2.22 -11.37
CA GLU A 101 -8.41 1.47 -10.26
C GLU A 101 -7.13 0.75 -10.70
N HIS A 102 -6.08 0.88 -9.89
CA HIS A 102 -4.80 0.19 -10.07
C HIS A 102 -4.64 -0.96 -9.06
N GLY A 103 -5.70 -1.77 -8.90
CA GLY A 103 -5.76 -2.91 -7.98
C GLY A 103 -5.16 -4.20 -8.56
N ASN A 104 -5.42 -5.32 -7.91
CA ASN A 104 -4.93 -6.64 -8.31
C ASN A 104 -5.67 -7.17 -9.56
N LEU A 105 -5.29 -8.36 -10.04
CA LEU A 105 -5.90 -8.96 -11.23
C LEU A 105 -7.41 -9.15 -11.08
N TRP A 106 -7.92 -9.34 -9.86
CA TRP A 106 -9.35 -9.47 -9.60
C TRP A 106 -10.09 -8.19 -9.96
N THR A 107 -9.67 -7.03 -9.44
CA THR A 107 -10.37 -5.76 -9.71
C THR A 107 -10.16 -5.30 -11.16
N PHE A 108 -9.01 -5.62 -11.76
CA PHE A 108 -8.79 -5.42 -13.19
C PHE A 108 -9.76 -6.24 -14.05
N LYS A 109 -9.98 -7.53 -13.74
CA LYS A 109 -10.95 -8.37 -14.46
C LYS A 109 -12.39 -7.91 -14.25
N ARG A 110 -12.73 -7.45 -13.05
CA ARG A 110 -14.03 -6.83 -12.75
C ARG A 110 -14.27 -5.61 -13.64
N ASP A 111 -13.31 -4.69 -13.72
CA ASP A 111 -13.41 -3.47 -14.54
C ASP A 111 -13.52 -3.80 -16.04
N GLN A 112 -12.79 -4.81 -16.53
CA GLN A 112 -12.97 -5.30 -17.91
C GLN A 112 -14.38 -5.85 -18.16
N ALA A 113 -14.98 -6.53 -17.17
CA ALA A 113 -16.34 -7.04 -17.27
C ALA A 113 -17.38 -5.91 -17.28
N VAL A 114 -17.21 -4.90 -16.43
CA VAL A 114 -18.02 -3.66 -16.44
C VAL A 114 -17.92 -2.96 -17.80
N GLY A 115 -16.73 -2.84 -18.36
CA GLY A 115 -16.55 -2.26 -19.70
C GLY A 115 -17.24 -3.06 -20.80
N ARG A 116 -17.28 -4.40 -20.71
CA ARG A 116 -18.07 -5.25 -21.63
C ARG A 116 -19.57 -5.03 -21.44
N PHE A 117 -20.03 -4.94 -20.20
CA PHE A 117 -21.43 -4.67 -19.87
C PHE A 117 -21.89 -3.32 -20.45
N CYS A 118 -21.15 -2.24 -20.20
CA CYS A 118 -21.49 -0.92 -20.73
C CYS A 118 -21.56 -0.92 -22.26
N ARG A 119 -20.59 -1.55 -22.96
CA ARG A 119 -20.64 -1.69 -24.42
C ARG A 119 -21.84 -2.51 -24.91
N GLY A 120 -22.17 -3.60 -24.22
CA GLY A 120 -23.31 -4.45 -24.57
C GLY A 120 -24.66 -3.74 -24.44
N HIS A 121 -24.78 -2.85 -23.45
CA HIS A 121 -25.98 -2.05 -23.18
C HIS A 121 -25.95 -0.63 -23.77
N GLN A 122 -24.94 -0.31 -24.59
CA GLN A 122 -24.74 1.03 -25.18
C GLN A 122 -24.66 2.16 -24.13
N LEU A 123 -24.19 1.85 -22.93
CA LEU A 123 -23.94 2.83 -21.87
C LEU A 123 -22.55 3.43 -22.04
N THR A 124 -22.45 4.73 -21.82
CA THR A 124 -21.16 5.43 -21.79
C THR A 124 -20.51 5.24 -20.43
N TRP A 125 -19.23 4.82 -20.41
CA TRP A 125 -18.41 4.77 -19.20
C TRP A 125 -17.18 5.67 -19.35
N HIS A 126 -17.04 6.63 -18.46
CA HIS A 126 -15.89 7.51 -18.35
C HIS A 126 -14.99 7.09 -17.17
N GLU A 127 -13.72 6.83 -17.49
CA GLU A 127 -12.68 6.54 -16.51
C GLU A 127 -11.70 7.70 -16.39
N TYR A 128 -11.42 8.13 -15.15
CA TYR A 128 -10.57 9.27 -14.85
C TYR A 128 -9.30 8.83 -14.11
N PRO A 129 -8.10 9.35 -14.41
CA PRO A 129 -6.91 9.06 -13.60
C PRO A 129 -7.04 9.63 -12.19
N GLN A 130 -6.70 8.84 -11.17
CA GLN A 130 -6.77 9.26 -9.76
C GLN A 130 -5.51 10.02 -9.30
N PHE A 131 -4.37 9.67 -9.88
CA PHE A 131 -3.06 10.24 -9.60
C PHE A 131 -2.17 10.09 -10.86
N GLY A 132 -0.91 10.52 -10.81
CA GLY A 132 -0.01 10.58 -11.97
C GLY A 132 0.48 9.23 -12.53
N VAL A 133 -0.35 8.18 -12.49
CA VAL A 133 -0.12 6.91 -13.19
C VAL A 133 -0.85 6.95 -14.53
N VAL A 134 -0.21 6.45 -15.57
CA VAL A 134 -0.66 6.54 -16.96
C VAL A 134 -1.24 5.20 -17.43
N ARG A 135 -2.51 5.22 -17.85
CA ARG A 135 -3.23 4.11 -18.51
C ARG A 135 -3.94 4.62 -19.79
N PRO A 136 -3.78 3.99 -20.97
CA PRO A 136 -2.83 2.90 -21.24
C PRO A 136 -1.39 3.40 -21.13
N VAL A 137 -0.45 2.51 -20.81
CA VAL A 137 0.98 2.85 -20.76
C VAL A 137 1.46 3.22 -22.17
N GLN A 138 1.43 4.51 -22.51
CA GLN A 138 1.85 4.97 -23.82
C GLN A 138 3.36 5.19 -23.85
N HIS A 139 4.04 4.64 -24.84
CA HIS A 139 5.46 4.90 -25.13
C HIS A 139 5.77 6.35 -25.57
N ARG A 140 4.79 7.26 -25.51
CA ARG A 140 4.84 8.62 -26.08
C ARG A 140 4.98 9.74 -25.05
N VAL A 141 4.84 9.44 -23.76
CA VAL A 141 5.10 10.42 -22.69
C VAL A 141 6.62 10.60 -22.55
N GLY A 142 7.08 11.80 -22.15
CA GLY A 142 8.49 12.10 -21.83
C GLY A 142 9.03 11.27 -20.64
N SER A 143 9.82 11.87 -19.75
CA SER A 143 10.13 11.16 -18.50
C SER A 143 8.86 11.04 -17.65
N PHE A 144 8.65 9.90 -16.98
CA PHE A 144 7.54 9.74 -16.05
C PHE A 144 7.63 10.72 -14.88
N HIS A 145 8.85 11.11 -14.49
CA HIS A 145 9.05 12.14 -13.50
C HIS A 145 8.46 13.49 -13.93
N GLU A 146 8.67 13.91 -15.18
CA GLU A 146 8.11 15.16 -15.73
C GLU A 146 6.58 15.08 -15.75
N HIS A 147 6.03 13.98 -16.27
CA HIS A 147 4.58 13.76 -16.29
C HIS A 147 3.96 13.81 -14.88
N TRP A 148 4.57 13.09 -13.92
CA TRP A 148 4.11 13.08 -12.54
C TRP A 148 4.16 14.48 -11.93
N PHE A 149 5.25 15.21 -12.16
CA PHE A 149 5.41 16.57 -11.64
C PHE A 149 4.33 17.49 -12.21
N ASP A 150 4.13 17.49 -13.52
CA ASP A 150 3.10 18.30 -14.19
C ASP A 150 1.70 17.95 -13.66
N TRP A 151 1.40 16.66 -13.50
CA TRP A 151 0.13 16.21 -12.91
C TRP A 151 -0.10 16.76 -11.51
N MET A 152 0.92 16.72 -10.64
CA MET A 152 0.80 17.19 -9.26
C MET A 152 0.68 18.72 -9.15
N GLN A 153 1.07 19.47 -10.19
CA GLN A 153 0.93 20.92 -10.26
C GLN A 153 -0.41 21.38 -10.83
N GLN A 154 -1.21 20.48 -11.42
CA GLN A 154 -2.54 20.84 -11.92
C GLN A 154 -3.44 21.32 -10.79
N ALA A 155 -4.43 22.15 -11.12
CA ALA A 155 -5.46 22.54 -10.17
C ALA A 155 -6.18 21.29 -9.60
N GLN A 156 -6.54 21.37 -8.33
CA GLN A 156 -7.45 20.40 -7.72
C GLN A 156 -8.84 20.56 -8.35
N GLN A 157 -9.55 19.45 -8.55
CA GLN A 157 -10.91 19.49 -9.06
C GLN A 157 -11.84 20.15 -8.04
N THR A 158 -12.63 21.10 -8.52
CA THR A 158 -13.66 21.79 -7.73
C THR A 158 -15.01 21.16 -7.99
N LEU A 159 -15.84 21.08 -6.95
CA LEU A 159 -17.25 20.71 -7.08
C LEU A 159 -18.11 21.97 -6.99
N PRO A 160 -19.31 21.98 -7.59
CA PRO A 160 -20.30 22.99 -7.28
C PRO A 160 -20.72 22.91 -5.80
N GLU A 161 -21.17 24.04 -5.23
CA GLU A 161 -21.62 24.10 -3.83
C GLU A 161 -22.76 23.11 -3.53
N HIS A 162 -23.63 22.91 -4.52
CA HIS A 162 -24.72 21.95 -4.47
C HIS A 162 -24.71 21.09 -5.74
N ILE A 163 -24.88 19.78 -5.56
CA ILE A 163 -25.03 18.82 -6.64
C ILE A 163 -26.49 18.39 -6.69
N VAL A 164 -27.05 18.30 -7.90
CA VAL A 164 -28.38 17.70 -8.09
C VAL A 164 -28.22 16.19 -8.02
N PHE A 165 -28.83 15.54 -7.03
CA PHE A 165 -28.80 14.08 -6.90
C PHE A 165 -30.10 13.44 -7.41
N VAL A 166 -30.02 12.16 -7.78
CA VAL A 166 -31.18 11.35 -8.16
C VAL A 166 -32.17 11.24 -6.99
N PRO A 167 -33.48 11.45 -7.21
CA PRO A 167 -34.48 11.25 -6.17
C PRO A 167 -34.52 9.80 -5.68
N PRO A 168 -34.61 9.54 -4.36
CA PRO A 168 -34.63 8.17 -3.83
C PRO A 168 -35.75 7.29 -4.39
N ALA A 169 -36.89 7.90 -4.73
CA ALA A 169 -38.04 7.21 -5.34
C ALA A 169 -37.68 6.49 -6.65
N TRP A 170 -36.65 6.94 -7.37
CA TRP A 170 -36.23 6.31 -8.64
C TRP A 170 -35.51 4.98 -8.43
N LEU A 171 -35.12 4.66 -7.18
CA LEU A 171 -34.32 3.48 -6.83
C LEU A 171 -35.09 2.48 -5.96
N GLU A 172 -36.36 2.75 -5.63
CA GLU A 172 -37.18 1.93 -4.73
C GLU A 172 -37.33 0.47 -5.19
N SER A 173 -37.36 0.22 -6.50
CA SER A 173 -37.46 -1.12 -7.07
C SER A 173 -36.11 -1.85 -7.19
N THR A 174 -35.01 -1.23 -6.78
CA THR A 174 -33.68 -1.85 -6.77
C THR A 174 -33.33 -2.44 -5.41
N SER A 175 -32.30 -3.27 -5.35
CA SER A 175 -31.69 -3.76 -4.11
C SER A 175 -30.78 -2.73 -3.44
N LEU A 176 -30.49 -1.60 -4.11
CA LEU A 176 -29.62 -0.56 -3.55
C LEU A 176 -30.28 0.08 -2.34
N ARG A 177 -29.46 0.40 -1.33
CA ARG A 177 -29.91 1.06 -0.11
C ARG A 177 -29.09 2.31 0.16
N PRO A 178 -29.67 3.41 0.64
CA PRO A 178 -28.88 4.53 1.11
C PRO A 178 -27.98 4.05 2.26
N LEU A 179 -26.77 4.60 2.36
CA LEU A 179 -25.84 4.21 3.40
C LEU A 179 -26.44 4.48 4.77
N ALA A 180 -26.54 3.41 5.55
CA ALA A 180 -26.74 3.46 6.99
C ALA A 180 -25.66 2.58 7.63
N ILE A 181 -25.14 2.98 8.80
CA ILE A 181 -23.95 2.35 9.39
C ILE A 181 -24.18 0.88 9.75
N GLU A 182 -25.43 0.53 10.08
CA GLU A 182 -25.93 -0.80 10.37
C GLU A 182 -25.99 -1.72 9.13
N LEU A 183 -26.05 -1.14 7.93
CA LEU A 183 -26.00 -1.88 6.67
C LEU A 183 -24.58 -2.25 6.25
N LEU A 184 -23.56 -1.61 6.85
CA LEU A 184 -22.17 -1.95 6.59
C LEU A 184 -21.78 -3.20 7.39
N PRO A 185 -21.34 -4.28 6.72
CA PRO A 185 -20.88 -5.49 7.41
C PRO A 185 -19.82 -5.17 8.46
N THR A 186 -19.92 -5.80 9.62
CA THR A 186 -18.87 -5.73 10.66
C THR A 186 -17.70 -6.67 10.37
N ASN A 187 -17.91 -7.62 9.45
CA ASN A 187 -16.90 -8.54 8.98
C ASN A 187 -17.09 -8.91 7.50
N LEU A 188 -16.04 -8.77 6.68
CA LEU A 188 -16.05 -9.23 5.27
C LEU A 188 -14.89 -10.16 4.90
N GLY A 189 -13.91 -10.34 5.78
CA GLY A 189 -12.71 -11.13 5.49
C GLY A 189 -12.17 -11.81 6.74
N THR A 190 -11.16 -12.65 6.60
CA THR A 190 -10.52 -13.26 7.77
C THR A 190 -9.52 -12.29 8.41
N ASP A 191 -9.50 -12.24 9.74
CA ASP A 191 -8.40 -11.63 10.50
C ASP A 191 -8.14 -12.50 11.73
N ALA A 192 -6.99 -13.18 11.74
CA ALA A 192 -6.62 -14.09 12.82
C ALA A 192 -6.26 -13.36 14.12
N TYR A 193 -6.01 -12.04 14.08
CA TYR A 193 -5.59 -11.28 15.26
C TYR A 193 -6.45 -10.06 15.51
N LEU A 194 -6.85 -9.88 16.77
CA LEU A 194 -7.60 -8.71 17.21
C LEU A 194 -6.79 -7.43 17.00
N LEU A 195 -7.23 -6.62 16.05
CA LEU A 195 -6.69 -5.31 15.74
C LEU A 195 -7.12 -4.30 16.81
N ARG A 196 -6.21 -3.95 17.73
CA ARG A 196 -6.54 -3.08 18.89
C ARG A 196 -6.27 -1.59 18.66
N SER A 197 -5.45 -1.25 17.67
CA SER A 197 -4.95 0.12 17.50
C SER A 197 -4.72 0.47 16.03
N ARG A 198 -5.70 0.16 15.18
CA ARG A 198 -5.66 0.61 13.77
C ARG A 198 -5.92 2.09 13.64
N GLN A 199 -5.48 2.63 12.51
CA GLN A 199 -5.91 3.95 12.07
C GLN A 199 -7.39 3.90 11.67
N GLN A 200 -8.13 4.92 12.07
CA GLN A 200 -9.51 5.13 11.63
C GLN A 200 -9.52 5.68 10.20
N GLY A 201 -10.48 5.21 9.40
CA GLY A 201 -10.64 5.67 8.02
C GLY A 201 -11.34 7.02 7.92
N GLY A 202 -11.37 7.56 6.70
CA GLY A 202 -12.05 8.81 6.41
C GLY A 202 -11.12 10.00 6.20
N ARG A 203 -11.63 10.98 5.45
CA ARG A 203 -10.91 12.18 5.06
C ARG A 203 -10.56 13.05 6.27
N ARG A 204 -11.47 13.19 7.25
CA ARG A 204 -11.24 14.02 8.44
C ARG A 204 -10.00 13.58 9.21
N GLU A 205 -9.88 12.28 9.50
CA GLU A 205 -8.73 11.70 10.20
C GLU A 205 -7.44 11.83 9.38
N GLY A 206 -7.54 11.67 8.06
CA GLY A 206 -6.42 11.87 7.13
C GLY A 206 -5.90 13.31 7.14
N LEU A 207 -6.78 14.31 7.10
CA LEU A 207 -6.41 15.72 7.14
C LEU A 207 -5.75 16.10 8.47
N ALA A 208 -6.28 15.63 9.60
CA ALA A 208 -5.68 15.85 10.91
C ALA A 208 -4.26 15.25 10.99
N LEU A 209 -4.05 14.05 10.41
CA LEU A 209 -2.73 13.45 10.31
C LEU A 209 -1.79 14.25 9.40
N LEU A 210 -2.25 14.70 8.24
CA LEU A 210 -1.47 15.52 7.31
C LEU A 210 -1.04 16.83 7.97
N GLU A 211 -1.96 17.54 8.61
CA GLU A 211 -1.68 18.78 9.34
C GLU A 211 -0.65 18.54 10.45
N SER A 212 -0.88 17.54 11.32
CA SER A 212 0.05 17.19 12.40
C SER A 212 1.44 16.84 11.88
N PHE A 213 1.51 16.25 10.67
CA PHE A 213 2.75 15.90 10.04
C PHE A 213 3.47 17.13 9.50
N LEU A 214 2.80 17.95 8.69
CA LEU A 214 3.39 19.12 8.05
C LEU A 214 3.79 20.22 9.04
N THR A 215 3.11 20.33 10.18
CA THR A 215 3.35 21.41 11.16
C THR A 215 4.29 21.02 12.31
N ARG A 216 4.53 19.72 12.54
CA ARG A 216 5.34 19.28 13.69
C ARG A 216 6.14 18.01 13.43
N ARG A 217 5.47 16.90 13.07
CA ARG A 217 6.13 15.57 13.07
C ARG A 217 7.18 15.42 11.97
N SER A 218 7.00 16.14 10.86
CA SER A 218 7.91 16.10 9.72
C SER A 218 9.28 16.69 10.04
N GLU A 219 9.45 17.49 11.10
CA GLU A 219 10.75 18.09 11.43
C GLU A 219 11.86 17.05 11.54
N ARG A 220 11.59 15.98 12.30
CA ARG A 220 12.53 14.86 12.52
C ARG A 220 12.27 13.67 11.61
N TYR A 221 11.45 13.82 10.57
CA TYR A 221 11.15 12.72 9.64
C TYR A 221 12.46 12.12 9.10
N ARG A 222 13.33 12.97 8.53
CA ARG A 222 14.69 12.55 8.17
C ARG A 222 15.44 12.07 9.41
N GLY A 223 15.97 10.85 9.36
CA GLY A 223 16.69 10.21 10.46
C GLY A 223 15.82 9.35 11.39
N SER A 224 14.50 9.57 11.45
CA SER A 224 13.61 8.82 12.35
C SER A 224 12.77 7.74 11.65
N ILE A 225 12.62 7.78 10.32
CA ILE A 225 11.74 6.83 9.60
C ILE A 225 12.12 5.35 9.73
N SER A 226 13.38 5.08 10.08
CA SER A 226 13.96 3.74 10.06
C SER A 226 13.72 2.96 11.35
N SER A 227 13.62 3.63 12.50
CA SER A 227 13.42 2.95 13.78
C SER A 227 11.94 2.67 14.03
N PRO A 228 11.57 1.45 14.47
CA PRO A 228 10.19 1.14 14.82
C PRO A 228 9.66 1.94 16.02
N LEU A 229 10.55 2.53 16.85
CA LEU A 229 10.17 3.39 17.97
C LEU A 229 9.74 4.77 17.48
N THR A 230 10.60 5.42 16.67
CA THR A 230 10.41 6.83 16.29
C THR A 230 9.52 6.98 15.06
N ALA A 231 9.51 6.00 14.15
CA ALA A 231 8.70 6.07 12.93
C ALA A 231 7.20 6.18 13.19
N VAL A 232 6.70 5.67 14.32
CA VAL A 232 5.28 5.79 14.70
C VAL A 232 4.87 7.26 14.80
N SER A 233 5.71 8.09 15.40
CA SER A 233 5.45 9.52 15.59
C SER A 233 6.07 10.40 14.51
N SER A 234 7.12 9.96 13.81
CA SER A 234 7.83 10.79 12.82
C SER A 234 7.41 10.57 11.38
N CYS A 235 6.90 9.40 10.98
CA CYS A 235 6.37 9.19 9.62
C CYS A 235 5.01 9.86 9.46
N SER A 236 4.58 10.13 8.22
CA SER A 236 3.28 10.78 7.96
C SER A 236 2.07 9.96 8.39
N ARG A 237 2.19 8.62 8.37
CA ARG A 237 1.07 7.68 8.60
C ARG A 237 -0.10 7.86 7.61
N LEU A 238 0.15 8.48 6.46
CA LEU A 238 -0.88 8.77 5.45
C LEU A 238 -1.16 7.62 4.47
N SER A 239 -0.40 6.53 4.53
CA SER A 239 -0.48 5.44 3.55
C SER A 239 -1.87 4.77 3.45
N PRO A 240 -2.64 4.54 4.54
CA PRO A 240 -4.01 4.03 4.40
C PRO A 240 -4.95 4.99 3.65
N TYR A 241 -4.83 6.30 3.91
CA TYR A 241 -5.68 7.33 3.29
C TYR A 241 -5.36 7.53 1.80
N LEU A 242 -4.12 7.25 1.40
CA LEU A 242 -3.74 7.16 -0.01
C LEU A 242 -4.28 5.87 -0.66
N ALA A 243 -4.13 4.73 0.00
CA ALA A 243 -4.55 3.42 -0.52
C ALA A 243 -6.07 3.32 -0.77
N TYR A 244 -6.89 4.07 -0.05
CA TYR A 244 -8.35 4.13 -0.26
C TYR A 244 -8.83 5.51 -0.74
N GLY A 245 -7.89 6.39 -1.08
CA GLY A 245 -8.17 7.67 -1.72
C GLY A 245 -9.02 8.64 -0.89
N CYS A 246 -9.00 8.54 0.44
CA CYS A 246 -9.63 9.51 1.35
C CYS A 246 -9.00 10.91 1.23
N LEU A 247 -7.73 10.96 0.83
CA LEU A 247 -7.02 12.18 0.43
C LEU A 247 -6.51 12.02 -1.00
N SER A 248 -6.51 13.11 -1.77
CA SER A 248 -5.84 13.12 -3.07
C SER A 248 -4.32 13.18 -2.86
N LEU A 249 -3.58 12.45 -3.69
CA LEU A 249 -2.12 12.56 -3.71
C LEU A 249 -1.69 13.99 -4.14
N LYS A 250 -2.42 14.60 -5.06
CA LYS A 250 -2.17 15.97 -5.54
C LYS A 250 -2.33 16.97 -4.40
N GLU A 251 -3.39 16.84 -3.60
CA GLU A 251 -3.61 17.66 -2.41
C GLU A 251 -2.44 17.55 -1.41
N ILE A 252 -1.97 16.33 -1.13
CA ILE A 252 -0.86 16.11 -0.19
C ILE A 252 0.45 16.71 -0.74
N VAL A 253 0.74 16.54 -2.03
CA VAL A 253 1.95 17.11 -2.66
C VAL A 253 1.92 18.63 -2.58
N GLN A 254 0.82 19.26 -2.98
CA GLN A 254 0.69 20.72 -2.96
C GLN A 254 0.79 21.30 -1.54
N ALA A 255 0.15 20.66 -0.56
CA ALA A 255 0.26 21.05 0.85
C ALA A 255 1.70 20.90 1.38
N THR A 256 2.38 19.82 0.99
CA THR A 256 3.79 19.58 1.36
C THR A 256 4.72 20.64 0.80
N GLU A 257 4.58 20.97 -0.49
CA GLU A 257 5.41 21.99 -1.13
C GLU A 257 5.13 23.39 -0.55
N SER A 258 3.87 23.71 -0.26
CA SER A 258 3.49 24.96 0.43
C SER A 258 4.14 25.06 1.82
N SER A 259 4.08 23.98 2.61
CA SER A 259 4.74 23.93 3.92
C SER A 259 6.26 24.05 3.80
N ARG A 260 6.86 23.35 2.83
CA ARG A 260 8.31 23.35 2.58
C ARG A 260 8.81 24.74 2.18
N ALA A 261 8.04 25.50 1.41
CA ALA A 261 8.37 26.87 1.02
C ALA A 261 8.35 27.84 2.21
N LYS A 262 7.44 27.64 3.18
CA LYS A 262 7.31 28.47 4.39
C LYS A 262 8.27 28.08 5.53
N THR A 263 8.80 26.85 5.50
CA THR A 263 9.66 26.31 6.55
C THR A 263 11.04 26.96 6.51
N VAL A 264 11.47 27.64 7.58
CA VAL A 264 12.79 28.29 7.64
C VAL A 264 13.93 27.29 7.91
N PRO A 265 13.84 26.37 8.89
CA PRO A 265 14.98 25.50 9.24
C PRO A 265 15.35 24.55 8.10
N LEU A 266 16.63 24.56 7.69
CA LEU A 266 17.11 23.76 6.55
C LEU A 266 16.91 22.25 6.76
N HIS A 267 17.10 21.73 7.97
CA HIS A 267 16.91 20.32 8.26
C HIS A 267 15.44 19.89 8.04
N TRP A 268 14.50 20.72 8.46
CA TRP A 268 13.07 20.43 8.28
C TRP A 268 12.66 20.56 6.80
N ARG A 269 13.15 21.57 6.08
CA ARG A 269 12.94 21.63 4.62
C ARG A 269 13.45 20.37 3.90
N LYS A 270 14.60 19.82 4.33
CA LYS A 270 15.13 18.56 3.80
C LYS A 270 14.22 17.38 4.15
N SER A 271 13.70 17.31 5.39
CA SER A 271 12.72 16.30 5.78
C SER A 271 11.45 16.33 4.90
N LEU A 272 10.92 17.52 4.60
CA LEU A 272 9.76 17.66 3.71
C LEU A 272 10.11 17.28 2.26
N ALA A 273 11.30 17.62 1.77
CA ALA A 273 11.77 17.16 0.45
C ALA A 273 11.89 15.62 0.37
N ASP A 274 12.43 14.98 1.41
CA ASP A 274 12.52 13.53 1.51
C ASP A 274 11.11 12.88 1.55
N PHE A 275 10.12 13.58 2.11
CA PHE A 275 8.71 13.14 2.07
C PHE A 275 8.09 13.29 0.66
N SER A 276 8.28 14.43 -0.02
CA SER A 276 7.84 14.63 -1.41
C SER A 276 8.39 13.53 -2.34
N GLN A 277 9.64 13.12 -2.14
CA GLN A 277 10.22 12.00 -2.89
C GLN A 277 9.48 10.67 -2.64
N ARG A 278 8.98 10.41 -1.43
CA ARG A 278 8.16 9.21 -1.16
C ARG A 278 6.81 9.26 -1.88
N LEU A 279 6.22 10.43 -2.02
CA LEU A 279 4.98 10.64 -2.79
C LEU A 279 5.19 10.37 -4.28
N TRP A 280 6.37 10.68 -4.82
CA TRP A 280 6.74 10.26 -6.18
C TRP A 280 6.89 8.73 -6.28
N TRP A 281 7.60 8.10 -5.33
CA TRP A 281 7.77 6.65 -5.30
C TRP A 281 6.46 5.88 -5.24
N HIS A 282 5.42 6.44 -4.60
CA HIS A 282 4.06 5.89 -4.61
C HIS A 282 3.59 5.63 -6.05
N CYS A 283 3.53 6.67 -6.90
CA CYS A 283 3.11 6.51 -8.28
C CYS A 283 4.09 5.70 -9.12
N TYR A 284 5.40 5.80 -8.85
CA TYR A 284 6.40 5.03 -9.59
C TYR A 284 6.19 3.51 -9.44
N PHE A 285 5.96 3.04 -8.22
CA PHE A 285 5.71 1.61 -7.98
C PHE A 285 4.40 1.16 -8.64
N ILE A 286 3.33 1.93 -8.47
CA ILE A 286 2.03 1.63 -9.10
C ILE A 286 2.15 1.63 -10.63
N GLN A 287 2.87 2.59 -11.24
CA GLN A 287 3.13 2.60 -12.68
C GLN A 287 3.89 1.36 -13.15
N ARG A 288 4.85 0.88 -12.35
CA ARG A 288 5.58 -0.36 -12.66
C ARG A 288 4.65 -1.57 -12.65
N PHE A 289 3.76 -1.65 -11.66
CA PHE A 289 2.76 -2.71 -11.56
C PHE A 289 1.74 -2.64 -12.70
N GLU A 290 1.23 -1.45 -13.01
CA GLU A 290 0.33 -1.18 -14.13
C GLU A 290 0.92 -1.64 -15.47
N SER A 291 2.23 -1.45 -15.65
CA SER A 291 2.94 -1.89 -16.86
C SER A 291 3.17 -3.40 -16.93
N ASN A 292 3.01 -4.13 -15.82
CA ASN A 292 3.21 -5.57 -15.74
C ASN A 292 2.43 -6.19 -14.56
N HIS A 293 1.13 -6.42 -14.77
CA HIS A 293 0.25 -7.02 -13.75
C HIS A 293 0.69 -8.43 -13.31
N ARG A 294 1.52 -9.13 -14.10
CA ARG A 294 2.03 -10.47 -13.73
C ARG A 294 2.93 -10.46 -12.50
N ILE A 295 3.40 -9.28 -12.05
CA ILE A 295 4.19 -9.11 -10.81
C ILE A 295 3.44 -9.62 -9.57
N GLU A 296 2.11 -9.67 -9.62
CA GLU A 296 1.30 -10.31 -8.58
C GLU A 296 1.60 -11.81 -8.42
N PHE A 297 1.86 -12.53 -9.52
CA PHE A 297 1.97 -14.00 -9.54
C PHE A 297 3.36 -14.54 -9.87
N HIS A 298 4.21 -13.73 -10.51
CA HIS A 298 5.50 -14.16 -11.03
C HIS A 298 6.60 -13.17 -10.66
N ALA A 299 7.82 -13.68 -10.56
CA ALA A 299 8.97 -12.82 -10.34
C ALA A 299 9.16 -11.79 -11.46
N LEU A 300 9.59 -10.59 -11.07
CA LEU A 300 10.00 -9.47 -11.92
C LEU A 300 11.08 -9.91 -12.90
N VAL A 301 11.97 -10.80 -12.46
CA VAL A 301 12.89 -11.55 -13.31
C VAL A 301 12.47 -13.02 -13.27
N PRO A 302 11.77 -13.54 -14.29
CA PRO A 302 11.14 -14.86 -14.24
C PRO A 302 12.10 -16.01 -13.88
N ALA A 303 13.36 -15.93 -14.29
CA ALA A 303 14.36 -16.94 -13.95
C ALA A 303 14.62 -17.05 -12.42
N THR A 304 14.37 -15.99 -11.64
CA THR A 304 14.50 -16.02 -10.17
C THR A 304 13.41 -16.84 -9.47
N ASP A 305 12.29 -17.16 -10.13
CA ASP A 305 11.31 -18.13 -9.59
C ASP A 305 11.90 -19.55 -9.45
N LYS A 306 13.07 -19.82 -10.05
CA LYS A 306 13.81 -21.09 -9.92
C LYS A 306 14.72 -21.17 -8.70
N LEU A 307 14.80 -20.13 -7.87
CA LEU A 307 15.57 -20.19 -6.63
C LEU A 307 15.04 -21.35 -5.74
N PRO A 308 15.92 -22.19 -5.16
CA PRO A 308 15.51 -23.37 -4.41
C PRO A 308 14.95 -22.98 -3.03
N ARG A 309 13.69 -22.53 -3.02
CA ARG A 309 12.97 -22.05 -1.83
C ARG A 309 11.70 -22.88 -1.62
N PRO A 310 11.84 -24.16 -1.20
CA PRO A 310 10.68 -24.99 -0.91
C PRO A 310 9.85 -24.35 0.20
N PHE A 311 8.53 -24.55 0.14
CA PHE A 311 7.67 -24.12 1.22
C PHE A 311 7.89 -25.02 2.44
N ASP A 312 8.21 -24.39 3.57
CA ASP A 312 8.40 -25.03 4.87
C ASP A 312 7.33 -24.48 5.82
N ALA A 313 6.37 -25.34 6.19
CA ALA A 313 5.21 -24.94 6.97
C ALA A 313 5.59 -24.52 8.39
N GLU A 314 6.58 -25.15 9.01
CA GLU A 314 7.01 -24.85 10.37
C GLU A 314 7.72 -23.49 10.42
N ARG A 315 8.64 -23.24 9.48
CA ARG A 315 9.32 -21.94 9.37
C ARG A 315 8.35 -20.82 9.04
N PHE A 316 7.40 -21.09 8.14
CA PHE A 316 6.38 -20.12 7.78
C PHE A 316 5.49 -19.79 8.99
N ALA A 317 4.99 -20.79 9.71
CA ALA A 317 4.18 -20.59 10.91
C ALA A 317 4.95 -19.84 12.01
N ALA A 318 6.21 -20.20 12.28
CA ALA A 318 7.01 -19.51 13.27
C ALA A 318 7.25 -18.03 12.90
N TRP A 319 7.49 -17.72 11.63
CA TRP A 319 7.58 -16.35 11.14
C TRP A 319 6.24 -15.61 11.23
N GLN A 320 5.13 -16.23 10.81
CA GLN A 320 3.79 -15.66 10.88
C GLN A 320 3.42 -15.27 12.31
N HIS A 321 3.79 -16.07 13.31
CA HIS A 321 3.41 -15.83 14.70
C HIS A 321 4.44 -15.02 15.50
N GLY A 322 5.56 -14.61 14.89
CA GLY A 322 6.66 -13.94 15.60
C GLY A 322 7.26 -14.82 16.68
N ARG A 323 7.67 -16.04 16.30
CA ARG A 323 8.36 -17.05 17.11
C ARG A 323 9.59 -17.61 16.39
N THR A 324 10.27 -16.76 15.63
CA THR A 324 11.46 -17.12 14.84
C THR A 324 12.70 -17.33 15.68
N GLY A 325 12.70 -16.83 16.93
CA GLY A 325 13.89 -16.82 17.77
C GLY A 325 14.80 -15.60 17.53
N TRP A 326 14.46 -14.71 16.58
CA TRP A 326 15.11 -13.41 16.41
C TRP A 326 14.24 -12.29 17.00
N PRO A 327 14.61 -11.72 18.18
CA PRO A 327 13.73 -10.82 18.94
C PRO A 327 13.18 -9.63 18.17
N MET A 328 13.98 -9.04 17.27
CA MET A 328 13.53 -7.89 16.46
C MET A 328 12.54 -8.30 15.36
N VAL A 329 12.69 -9.48 14.76
CA VAL A 329 11.71 -10.02 13.78
C VAL A 329 10.40 -10.32 14.48
N ASP A 330 10.49 -10.99 15.63
CA ASP A 330 9.33 -11.41 16.42
C ASP A 330 8.56 -10.21 16.98
N ALA A 331 9.28 -9.21 17.51
CA ALA A 331 8.70 -7.93 17.91
C ALA A 331 7.97 -7.22 16.76
N CYS A 332 8.57 -7.19 15.56
CA CYS A 332 7.98 -6.53 14.40
C CYS A 332 6.70 -7.22 13.92
N MET A 333 6.69 -8.56 13.88
CA MET A 333 5.49 -9.31 13.47
C MET A 333 4.36 -9.13 14.49
N ARG A 334 4.67 -9.23 15.78
CA ARG A 334 3.68 -9.03 16.86
C ARG A 334 3.14 -7.59 16.89
N TYR A 335 3.99 -6.58 16.66
CA TYR A 335 3.57 -5.19 16.49
C TYR A 335 2.60 -5.05 15.30
N LEU A 336 2.95 -5.65 14.16
CA LEU A 336 2.14 -5.61 12.95
C LEU A 336 0.77 -6.28 13.14
N HIS A 337 0.69 -7.39 13.88
CA HIS A 337 -0.58 -8.01 14.23
C HIS A 337 -1.52 -7.06 14.97
N VAL A 338 -1.02 -6.22 15.87
CA VAL A 338 -1.87 -5.33 16.69
C VAL A 338 -2.23 -4.03 15.96
N HIS A 339 -1.30 -3.49 15.19
CA HIS A 339 -1.41 -2.14 14.63
C HIS A 339 -1.81 -2.10 13.15
N GLY A 340 -1.60 -3.18 12.41
CA GLY A 340 -1.86 -3.25 10.97
C GLY A 340 -1.01 -2.31 10.11
N TRP A 341 0.09 -1.80 10.67
CA TRP A 341 1.04 -0.91 10.02
C TRP A 341 2.40 -1.09 10.70
N ILE A 342 3.49 -1.02 9.94
CA ILE A 342 4.86 -0.88 10.48
C ILE A 342 5.71 -0.09 9.47
N ASN A 343 6.79 0.56 9.92
CA ASN A 343 7.61 1.39 9.04
C ASN A 343 8.32 0.55 7.97
N PHE A 344 8.62 1.19 6.82
CA PHE A 344 9.17 0.52 5.63
C PHE A 344 10.39 -0.37 5.93
N ARG A 345 11.32 0.11 6.79
CA ARG A 345 12.54 -0.64 7.07
C ARG A 345 12.26 -1.96 7.76
N MET A 346 11.29 -1.99 8.68
CA MET A 346 10.89 -3.24 9.33
C MET A 346 10.07 -4.13 8.39
N ARG A 347 9.26 -3.56 7.48
CA ARG A 347 8.63 -4.37 6.41
C ARG A 347 9.69 -5.08 5.56
N ALA A 348 10.74 -4.36 5.15
CA ALA A 348 11.86 -4.95 4.41
C ALA A 348 12.60 -6.02 5.21
N MET A 349 12.80 -5.80 6.52
CA MET A 349 13.38 -6.80 7.41
C MET A 349 12.52 -8.06 7.53
N LEU A 350 11.19 -7.93 7.66
CA LEU A 350 10.28 -9.08 7.72
C LEU A 350 10.34 -9.93 6.44
N VAL A 351 10.35 -9.29 5.26
CA VAL A 351 10.49 -9.98 3.97
C VAL A 351 11.88 -10.62 3.85
N SER A 352 12.94 -9.89 4.20
CA SER A 352 14.31 -10.39 4.17
C SER A 352 14.48 -11.60 5.10
N ALA A 353 13.98 -11.54 6.33
CA ALA A 353 14.07 -12.65 7.27
C ALA A 353 13.35 -13.90 6.75
N ALA A 354 12.14 -13.74 6.20
CA ALA A 354 11.40 -14.87 5.65
C ALA A 354 12.08 -15.48 4.41
N THR A 355 12.45 -14.62 3.44
CA THR A 355 12.86 -15.11 2.11
C THR A 355 14.35 -15.38 1.98
N TYR A 356 15.20 -14.71 2.76
CA TYR A 356 16.65 -14.93 2.76
C TYR A 356 17.11 -15.85 3.89
N SER A 357 16.69 -15.57 5.13
CA SER A 357 17.13 -16.39 6.28
C SER A 357 16.38 -17.71 6.33
N LEU A 358 15.04 -17.68 6.30
CA LEU A 358 14.23 -18.91 6.39
C LEU A 358 14.09 -19.65 5.05
N SER A 359 14.57 -19.04 3.95
CA SER A 359 14.48 -19.55 2.58
C SER A 359 13.05 -19.85 2.11
N LEU A 360 12.07 -19.07 2.58
CA LEU A 360 10.67 -19.23 2.21
C LEU A 360 10.38 -18.64 0.81
N PRO A 361 9.44 -19.22 0.05
CA PRO A 361 8.98 -18.65 -1.21
C PRO A 361 8.33 -17.28 -0.98
N TRP A 362 8.54 -16.35 -1.92
CA TRP A 362 8.13 -14.95 -1.74
C TRP A 362 6.61 -14.74 -1.79
N ARG A 363 5.87 -15.58 -2.51
CA ARG A 363 4.41 -15.42 -2.72
C ARG A 363 3.60 -15.60 -1.43
N PRO A 364 3.71 -16.73 -0.69
CA PRO A 364 3.03 -16.87 0.60
C PRO A 364 3.41 -15.78 1.61
N VAL A 365 4.67 -15.31 1.57
CA VAL A 365 5.15 -14.19 2.38
C VAL A 365 4.45 -12.88 1.99
N ALA A 366 4.29 -12.62 0.69
CA ALA A 366 3.60 -11.45 0.18
C ALA A 366 2.12 -11.47 0.59
N GLU A 367 1.43 -12.58 0.36
CA GLU A 367 0.00 -12.74 0.66
C GLU A 367 -0.27 -12.56 2.16
N TRP A 368 0.52 -13.22 3.02
CA TRP A 368 0.38 -13.05 4.47
C TRP A 368 0.57 -11.61 4.92
N LEU A 369 1.63 -10.94 4.47
CA LEU A 369 1.87 -9.55 4.84
C LEU A 369 0.80 -8.61 4.28
N ALA A 370 0.28 -8.88 3.08
CA ALA A 370 -0.79 -8.08 2.48
C ALA A 370 -2.01 -8.04 3.42
N GLN A 371 -2.46 -9.18 3.93
CA GLN A 371 -3.57 -9.27 4.89
C GLN A 371 -3.33 -8.44 6.16
N LEU A 372 -2.08 -8.29 6.60
CA LEU A 372 -1.78 -7.56 7.82
C LEU A 372 -1.73 -6.04 7.64
N PHE A 373 -1.58 -5.54 6.41
CA PHE A 373 -1.43 -4.11 6.13
C PHE A 373 -2.76 -3.41 5.87
N VAL A 374 -3.15 -2.50 6.77
CA VAL A 374 -4.29 -1.59 6.55
C VAL A 374 -4.02 -0.69 5.34
N ASP A 375 -2.76 -0.38 5.04
CA ASP A 375 -2.33 0.38 3.86
C ASP A 375 -1.94 -0.49 2.67
N TYR A 376 -2.57 -1.67 2.53
CA TYR A 376 -2.30 -2.56 1.41
C TYR A 376 -2.63 -1.88 0.08
N GLU A 377 -1.61 -1.80 -0.79
CA GLU A 377 -1.71 -1.32 -2.16
C GLU A 377 -0.94 -2.33 -3.05
N PRO A 378 -1.61 -3.18 -3.86
CA PRO A 378 -0.94 -4.18 -4.71
C PRO A 378 0.17 -3.57 -5.56
N GLY A 379 -0.07 -2.38 -6.11
CA GLY A 379 0.90 -1.67 -6.95
C GLY A 379 2.19 -1.27 -6.24
N ILE A 380 2.20 -1.20 -4.91
CA ILE A 380 3.39 -0.92 -4.09
C ILE A 380 3.91 -2.22 -3.46
N HIS A 381 3.02 -3.04 -2.93
CA HIS A 381 3.33 -4.20 -2.12
C HIS A 381 4.14 -5.24 -2.90
N PHE A 382 3.62 -5.73 -4.03
CA PHE A 382 4.29 -6.80 -4.77
C PHE A 382 5.66 -6.38 -5.32
N PRO A 383 5.82 -5.20 -5.97
CA PRO A 383 7.14 -4.74 -6.38
C PRO A 383 8.14 -4.61 -5.22
N GLN A 384 7.69 -4.15 -4.05
CA GLN A 384 8.57 -4.01 -2.88
C GLN A 384 8.95 -5.37 -2.28
N VAL A 385 8.01 -6.31 -2.11
CA VAL A 385 8.31 -7.67 -1.61
C VAL A 385 9.31 -8.36 -2.53
N GLN A 386 9.13 -8.25 -3.84
CA GLN A 386 10.05 -8.86 -4.79
C GLN A 386 11.44 -8.21 -4.79
N MET A 387 11.52 -6.89 -4.62
CA MET A 387 12.80 -6.20 -4.45
C MET A 387 13.56 -6.65 -3.19
N GLN A 388 12.85 -6.93 -2.10
CA GLN A 388 13.45 -7.32 -0.82
C GLN A 388 13.66 -8.84 -0.69
N SER A 389 13.16 -9.65 -1.63
CA SER A 389 13.31 -11.11 -1.64
C SER A 389 14.25 -11.65 -2.71
N GLY A 390 14.86 -10.77 -3.52
CA GLY A 390 15.87 -11.11 -4.52
C GLY A 390 15.31 -11.34 -5.93
N HIS A 391 13.98 -11.29 -6.09
CA HIS A 391 13.29 -11.53 -7.37
C HIS A 391 13.37 -10.36 -8.36
N ALA A 392 13.85 -9.21 -7.91
CA ALA A 392 14.26 -8.11 -8.79
C ALA A 392 15.68 -8.27 -9.38
N SER A 393 16.42 -9.32 -8.99
CA SER A 393 17.80 -9.59 -9.46
C SER A 393 18.77 -8.40 -9.34
N ASN A 394 18.60 -7.52 -8.34
CA ASN A 394 19.54 -6.44 -8.07
C ASN A 394 20.94 -7.00 -7.78
N SER A 395 22.00 -6.27 -8.15
CA SER A 395 23.39 -6.71 -7.96
C SER A 395 23.71 -7.04 -6.50
N ILE A 396 23.25 -6.19 -5.58
CA ILE A 396 23.39 -6.35 -4.14
C ILE A 396 22.09 -6.94 -3.56
N LEU A 397 22.22 -8.05 -2.82
CA LEU A 397 21.15 -8.58 -2.00
C LEU A 397 21.02 -7.73 -0.73
N ARG A 398 19.88 -7.08 -0.56
CA ARG A 398 19.56 -6.28 0.63
C ARG A 398 19.17 -7.16 1.80
N ILE A 399 20.19 -7.76 2.40
CA ILE A 399 20.05 -8.63 3.56
C ILE A 399 19.97 -7.77 4.82
N TYR A 400 18.87 -7.90 5.57
CA TYR A 400 18.68 -7.24 6.86
C TYR A 400 19.00 -8.21 7.99
N ASN A 401 20.18 -8.09 8.62
CA ASN A 401 20.51 -8.86 9.82
C ASN A 401 19.66 -8.37 11.01
N PRO A 402 18.78 -9.23 11.59
CA PRO A 402 17.89 -8.85 12.69
C PRO A 402 18.61 -8.27 13.91
N VAL A 403 19.75 -8.85 14.29
CA VAL A 403 20.54 -8.42 15.45
C VAL A 403 21.10 -7.03 15.22
N MET A 404 21.74 -6.81 14.07
CA MET A 404 22.30 -5.49 13.72
C MET A 404 21.20 -4.44 13.55
N GLN A 405 20.03 -4.80 13.01
CA GLN A 405 18.90 -3.88 12.96
C GLN A 405 18.43 -3.51 14.37
N ALA A 406 18.38 -4.48 15.29
CA ALA A 406 17.99 -4.24 16.67
C ALA A 406 18.95 -3.30 17.38
N GLN A 407 20.25 -3.59 17.34
CA GLN A 407 21.30 -2.76 17.95
C GLN A 407 21.29 -1.33 17.40
N LYS A 408 21.08 -1.15 16.09
CA LYS A 408 21.07 0.18 15.46
C LYS A 408 19.79 0.97 15.75
N LEU A 409 18.63 0.30 15.74
CA LEU A 409 17.31 0.97 15.66
C LEU A 409 16.51 0.92 16.97
N ASP A 410 16.92 0.06 17.89
CA ASP A 410 16.37 -0.09 19.23
C ASP A 410 17.51 -0.34 20.23
N PRO A 411 18.52 0.56 20.36
CA PRO A 411 19.74 0.28 21.11
C PRO A 411 19.52 -0.07 22.59
N GLN A 412 18.42 0.39 23.17
CA GLN A 412 18.03 0.10 24.56
C GLN A 412 17.04 -1.08 24.67
N GLY A 413 16.63 -1.66 23.55
CA GLY A 413 15.72 -2.80 23.54
C GLY A 413 14.28 -2.49 23.93
N GLN A 414 13.87 -1.22 23.89
CA GLN A 414 12.54 -0.79 24.32
C GLN A 414 11.45 -1.40 23.44
N PHE A 415 11.68 -1.46 22.14
CA PHE A 415 10.72 -2.03 21.19
C PHE A 415 10.62 -3.55 21.40
N VAL A 416 11.77 -4.23 21.45
CA VAL A 416 11.81 -5.68 21.66
C VAL A 416 11.17 -6.07 22.99
N ARG A 417 11.54 -5.44 24.12
CA ARG A 417 10.97 -5.75 25.45
C ARG A 417 9.47 -5.49 25.55
N ARG A 418 8.93 -4.56 24.73
CA ARG A 418 7.50 -4.26 24.68
C ARG A 418 6.73 -5.36 23.96
N TRP A 419 7.26 -5.86 22.84
CA TRP A 419 6.54 -6.78 21.94
C TRP A 419 6.91 -8.25 22.11
N VAL A 420 8.02 -8.52 22.79
CA VAL A 420 8.48 -9.84 23.21
C VAL A 420 8.56 -9.82 24.74
N PRO A 421 7.41 -9.81 25.45
CA PRO A 421 7.36 -9.63 26.90
C PRO A 421 8.12 -10.71 27.68
N GLU A 422 8.26 -11.91 27.12
CA GLU A 422 9.07 -13.00 27.68
C GLU A 422 10.57 -12.66 27.77
N LEU A 423 11.05 -11.67 27.00
CA LEU A 423 12.41 -11.12 27.08
C LEU A 423 12.49 -9.79 27.83
N ARG A 424 11.41 -9.36 28.51
CA ARG A 424 11.36 -8.03 29.13
C ARG A 424 12.39 -7.83 30.23
N SER A 425 12.71 -8.87 31.00
CA SER A 425 13.63 -8.82 32.15
C SER A 425 15.05 -9.27 31.84
N ILE A 426 15.33 -9.80 30.64
CA ILE A 426 16.66 -10.31 30.30
C ILE A 426 17.70 -9.18 30.32
N ASP A 427 18.93 -9.49 30.72
CA ASP A 427 20.03 -8.52 30.64
C ASP A 427 20.19 -8.01 29.19
N ALA A 428 20.50 -6.71 29.04
CA ALA A 428 20.69 -6.08 27.74
C ALA A 428 21.75 -6.79 26.88
N MET A 429 22.77 -7.38 27.51
CA MET A 429 23.83 -8.12 26.79
C MET A 429 23.30 -9.33 26.02
N TRP A 430 22.18 -9.92 26.46
CA TRP A 430 21.58 -11.10 25.83
C TRP A 430 20.31 -10.78 25.03
N LEU A 431 19.77 -9.56 25.14
CA LEU A 431 18.43 -9.25 24.65
C LEU A 431 18.22 -9.53 23.16
N PHE A 432 19.20 -9.19 22.30
CA PHE A 432 19.07 -9.40 20.86
C PHE A 432 19.57 -10.76 20.39
N GLU A 433 20.29 -11.48 21.27
CA GLU A 433 20.85 -12.81 21.00
C GLU A 433 20.60 -13.75 22.19
N PRO A 434 19.33 -13.95 22.61
CA PRO A 434 19.01 -14.68 23.84
C PRO A 434 19.45 -16.14 23.74
N TRP A 435 19.64 -16.69 22.54
CA TRP A 435 20.15 -18.04 22.34
C TRP A 435 21.58 -18.22 22.90
N LEU A 436 22.41 -17.16 22.96
CA LEU A 436 23.76 -17.22 23.52
C LEU A 436 23.80 -17.26 25.05
N MET A 437 22.70 -16.92 25.72
CA MET A 437 22.62 -16.96 27.18
C MET A 437 22.74 -18.42 27.68
N PRO A 438 23.62 -18.70 28.67
CA PRO A 438 23.77 -20.03 29.25
C PRO A 438 22.46 -20.62 29.74
N VAL A 439 22.25 -21.93 29.51
CA VAL A 439 20.99 -22.63 29.83
C VAL A 439 20.61 -22.51 31.30
N HIS A 440 21.58 -22.62 32.22
CA HIS A 440 21.32 -22.49 33.66
C HIS A 440 20.79 -21.10 34.03
N LEU A 441 21.27 -20.02 33.38
CA LEU A 441 20.75 -18.67 33.60
C LEU A 441 19.35 -18.50 33.01
N LYS A 442 19.09 -19.07 31.82
CA LYS A 442 17.74 -19.05 31.22
C LYS A 442 16.71 -19.70 32.14
N GLN A 443 17.05 -20.86 32.69
CA GLN A 443 16.22 -21.61 33.63
C GLN A 443 16.01 -20.82 34.93
N GLN A 444 17.08 -20.24 35.50
CA GLN A 444 17.00 -19.44 36.71
C GLN A 444 16.11 -18.19 36.53
N GLN A 445 16.11 -17.58 35.34
CA GLN A 445 15.28 -16.41 35.03
C GLN A 445 13.90 -16.78 34.44
N GLY A 446 13.60 -18.07 34.26
CA GLY A 446 12.33 -18.52 33.67
C GLY A 446 12.08 -18.03 32.25
N ILE A 447 13.14 -17.83 31.45
CA ILE A 447 13.02 -17.31 30.08
C ILE A 447 12.57 -18.44 29.16
N ASP A 448 11.33 -18.35 28.69
CA ASP A 448 10.76 -19.22 27.66
C ASP A 448 10.66 -18.47 26.32
N TYR A 449 11.69 -18.61 25.48
CA TYR A 449 11.77 -17.99 24.17
C TYR A 449 12.47 -18.93 23.18
N PRO A 450 11.95 -19.11 21.94
CA PRO A 450 12.48 -20.08 21.00
C PRO A 450 13.92 -19.80 20.58
N LEU A 451 14.65 -20.86 20.23
CA LEU A 451 15.92 -20.74 19.54
C LEU A 451 15.70 -20.27 18.09
N PRO A 452 16.68 -19.57 17.47
CA PRO A 452 16.65 -19.30 16.05
C PRO A 452 16.42 -20.56 15.23
N LEU A 453 15.50 -20.49 14.26
CA LEU A 453 15.13 -21.64 13.41
C LEU A 453 16.27 -22.11 12.51
N VAL A 454 17.23 -21.23 12.21
CA VAL A 454 18.40 -21.50 11.38
C VAL A 454 19.60 -20.70 11.88
N ASP A 455 20.80 -21.19 11.59
CA ASP A 455 22.01 -20.38 11.69
C ASP A 455 22.02 -19.29 10.60
N PHE A 456 22.17 -18.04 11.01
CA PHE A 456 22.06 -16.89 10.11
C PHE A 456 23.18 -16.85 9.06
N GLU A 457 24.42 -17.13 9.47
CA GLU A 457 25.58 -17.06 8.57
C GLU A 457 25.55 -18.19 7.54
N GLN A 458 25.22 -19.40 7.98
CA GLN A 458 25.08 -20.58 7.12
C GLN A 458 23.97 -20.38 6.10
N ALA A 459 22.77 -19.95 6.53
CA ALA A 459 21.65 -19.71 5.64
C ALA A 459 22.00 -18.69 4.53
N HIS A 460 22.74 -17.64 4.90
CA HIS A 460 23.08 -16.57 3.97
C HIS A 460 24.23 -16.91 3.05
N ARG A 461 25.16 -17.76 3.49
CA ARG A 461 26.17 -18.36 2.63
C ARG A 461 25.51 -19.23 1.55
N GLN A 462 24.57 -20.08 1.93
CA GLN A 462 23.82 -20.91 0.98
C GLN A 462 23.04 -20.05 -0.02
N LEU A 463 22.26 -19.08 0.46
CA LEU A 463 21.53 -18.15 -0.40
C LEU A 463 22.43 -17.46 -1.43
N LYS A 464 23.59 -16.95 -1.01
CA LYS A 464 24.53 -16.27 -1.93
C LYS A 464 25.07 -17.24 -2.99
N ASN A 465 25.30 -18.49 -2.62
CA ASN A 465 25.71 -19.52 -3.57
C ASN A 465 24.59 -19.80 -4.58
N ASP A 466 23.36 -20.02 -4.12
CA ASP A 466 22.20 -20.29 -4.99
C ASP A 466 21.96 -19.15 -5.98
N VAL A 467 21.97 -17.91 -5.49
CA VAL A 467 21.82 -16.71 -6.33
C VAL A 467 23.00 -16.57 -7.31
N SER A 468 24.22 -16.86 -6.88
CA SER A 468 25.40 -16.80 -7.77
C SER A 468 25.34 -17.85 -8.87
N GLN A 469 24.95 -19.08 -8.53
CA GLN A 469 24.75 -20.16 -9.47
C GLN A 469 23.68 -19.78 -10.50
N LEU A 470 22.52 -19.33 -10.04
CA LEU A 470 21.42 -18.93 -10.92
C LEU A 470 21.81 -17.76 -11.83
N ARG A 471 22.58 -16.80 -11.32
CA ARG A 471 23.15 -15.69 -12.13
C ARG A 471 24.02 -16.20 -13.27
N LYS A 472 24.88 -17.19 -12.99
CA LYS A 472 25.76 -17.80 -14.01
C LYS A 472 24.98 -18.60 -15.04
N GLU A 473 23.99 -19.38 -14.60
CA GLU A 473 23.18 -20.24 -15.47
C GLU A 473 22.25 -19.46 -16.41
N HIS A 474 21.83 -18.25 -16.03
CA HIS A 474 20.77 -17.52 -16.73
C HIS A 474 21.13 -16.09 -17.17
N ASP A 475 22.41 -15.67 -17.09
CA ASP A 475 22.87 -14.28 -17.37
C ASP A 475 21.93 -13.23 -16.75
N LEU A 476 21.61 -13.40 -15.46
CA LEU A 476 20.57 -12.60 -14.83
C LEU A 476 20.95 -11.11 -14.79
N ARG A 477 20.03 -10.27 -15.27
CA ARG A 477 20.14 -8.81 -15.17
C ARG A 477 19.10 -8.29 -14.18
N PRO A 478 19.39 -7.18 -13.48
CA PRO A 478 18.40 -6.52 -12.63
C PRO A 478 17.13 -6.22 -13.42
N ALA A 479 16.00 -6.38 -12.74
CA ALA A 479 14.69 -6.05 -13.30
C ALA A 479 14.72 -4.60 -13.76
N ARG A 480 14.42 -4.37 -15.03
CA ARG A 480 14.32 -3.01 -15.57
C ARG A 480 13.17 -2.27 -14.88
N GLY A 481 13.31 -0.95 -14.77
CA GLY A 481 12.14 -0.09 -14.55
C GLY A 481 11.17 -0.20 -15.73
N PHE A 482 10.01 0.45 -15.65
CA PHE A 482 9.20 0.60 -16.86
C PHE A 482 9.96 1.50 -17.85
N ASN A 483 9.84 1.22 -19.16
CA ASN A 483 10.66 1.85 -20.19
C ASN A 483 10.33 3.34 -20.32
N GLU A 484 11.06 4.21 -19.63
CA GLU A 484 11.13 5.63 -19.99
C GLU A 484 11.96 5.76 -21.27
N ARG A 485 11.44 6.45 -22.29
CA ARG A 485 12.28 6.84 -23.43
C ARG A 485 13.39 7.72 -22.88
N ARG A 486 14.65 7.27 -23.00
CA ARG A 486 15.80 8.18 -22.84
C ARG A 486 15.58 9.36 -23.78
N SER A 487 15.53 10.57 -23.24
CA SER A 487 15.48 11.78 -24.06
C SER A 487 16.66 11.73 -25.05
N ARG A 488 16.36 11.81 -26.35
CA ARG A 488 17.38 11.97 -27.39
C ARG A 488 17.81 13.43 -27.41
N THR A 489 18.47 13.89 -26.35
CA THR A 489 19.10 15.21 -26.33
C THR A 489 20.51 15.10 -25.74
N GLY A 490 21.50 15.22 -26.64
CA GLY A 490 22.87 15.60 -26.28
C GLY A 490 23.88 14.48 -26.20
N SER A 491 24.61 14.24 -27.29
CA SER A 491 25.99 13.77 -27.23
C SER A 491 26.79 14.72 -26.33
N ARG A 492 27.13 14.29 -25.11
CA ARG A 492 28.19 14.90 -24.29
C ARG A 492 28.96 13.81 -23.56
N SER A 493 30.21 13.65 -23.99
CA SER A 493 31.40 13.27 -23.23
C SER A 493 31.24 12.24 -22.10
N ARG A 494 31.86 11.07 -22.28
CA ARG A 494 32.22 10.13 -21.20
C ARG A 494 33.02 10.88 -20.13
N LYS A 495 32.34 11.46 -19.13
CA LYS A 495 32.89 11.57 -17.79
C LYS A 495 32.47 10.29 -17.05
N ASN A 496 33.45 9.63 -16.45
CA ASN A 496 33.24 8.54 -15.50
C ASN A 496 32.43 9.09 -14.31
N THR A 497 31.12 9.09 -14.42
CA THR A 497 30.21 9.15 -13.29
C THR A 497 30.12 7.73 -12.74
N PRO A 498 30.42 7.48 -11.46
CA PRO A 498 30.20 6.16 -10.88
C PRO A 498 28.72 5.78 -11.03
N PRO A 499 28.39 4.47 -11.09
CA PRO A 499 27.01 4.04 -11.28
C PRO A 499 26.10 4.70 -10.26
N ASP A 500 25.04 5.30 -10.79
CA ASP A 500 23.98 5.97 -10.06
C ASP A 500 23.60 5.15 -8.83
N ASN A 501 23.85 5.71 -7.65
CA ASN A 501 23.59 5.11 -6.36
C ASN A 501 22.07 5.15 -6.11
N GLN A 502 21.31 4.41 -6.91
CA GLN A 502 19.85 4.33 -6.83
C GLN A 502 19.34 3.52 -5.63
N LEU A 503 20.15 3.36 -4.57
CA LEU A 503 19.80 2.61 -3.37
C LEU A 503 20.13 3.31 -2.04
N SER A 504 20.64 4.55 -2.00
CA SER A 504 21.01 5.21 -0.73
C SER A 504 19.84 5.81 0.08
N LEU A 505 18.59 5.69 -0.39
CA LEU A 505 17.41 6.24 0.30
C LEU A 505 16.91 5.39 1.48
N PHE A 506 17.64 4.33 1.84
CA PHE A 506 17.15 3.32 2.79
C PHE A 506 18.19 2.82 3.80
N ASP A 507 19.36 3.46 3.91
CA ASP A 507 20.44 3.10 4.84
C ASP A 507 20.43 3.86 6.17
#